data_AF-A0A3N5RKC6-F1
#
_entry.id   AF-A0A3N5RKC6-F1
#
_cell.length_a   1.000
_cell.length_b   1.000
_cell.length_c   1.000
_cell.angle_alpha   90.00
_cell.angle_beta   90.00
_cell.angle_gamma   90.00
#
_symmetry.space_group_name_H-M   'P 1'
#
loop_
_entity.id
_entity.type
_entity.pdbx_description
1 polymer ?
#
loop_
_entity_poly.entity_id
_entity_poly.type
_entity_poly.pdbx_seq_one_letter_code
_entity_poly.pdbx_strand_id
1 'polypeptide(L)'
;MNATTAQNVVTYPVIVSATNPEMKLLPGMTASISFEVDKRNDVIKVPNSALRFFPNPKQVRKEDRSLVEGTAEATDEEGKAVQSERSLSAGERSELRSKRNQRHVWIVEEGLLRAVSIETGLSDSQFTEMLRGDLQPGDKLVIGIQLPGVSGGR
;
A
#
# COMPACT_ATOMS: atom_id res chain seq x y z
N MET A 1 2.33 34.36 -5.73
CA MET A 1 2.92 33.80 -4.50
C MET A 1 4.06 32.90 -4.92
N ASN A 2 5.30 33.25 -4.60
CA ASN A 2 6.51 32.55 -5.07
C ASN A 2 6.97 31.52 -4.02
N ALA A 3 7.48 30.37 -4.48
CA ALA A 3 8.09 29.35 -3.63
C ALA A 3 9.50 29.79 -3.20
N THR A 4 9.85 29.57 -1.93
CA THR A 4 11.22 29.74 -1.42
C THR A 4 11.84 28.36 -1.21
N THR A 5 12.97 28.10 -1.87
CA THR A 5 13.75 26.88 -1.71
C THR A 5 14.81 27.09 -0.62
N ALA A 6 14.75 26.33 0.47
CA ALA A 6 15.84 26.20 1.43
C ALA A 6 16.07 24.70 1.69
N GLN A 7 17.32 24.23 1.50
CA GLN A 7 17.72 22.83 1.75
C GLN A 7 16.81 21.77 1.08
N ASN A 8 16.48 21.94 -0.20
CA ASN A 8 15.70 20.97 -1.01
C ASN A 8 14.28 20.64 -0.49
N VAL A 9 13.70 21.44 0.43
CA VAL A 9 12.30 21.33 0.83
C VAL A 9 11.48 22.40 0.13
N VAL A 10 10.42 21.99 -0.57
CA VAL A 10 9.45 22.91 -1.17
C VAL A 10 8.24 23.01 -0.24
N THR A 11 8.00 24.20 0.30
CA THR A 11 6.87 24.46 1.21
C THR A 11 5.79 25.26 0.50
N TYR A 12 4.55 24.74 0.52
CA TYR A 12 3.37 25.45 0.02
C TYR A 12 2.53 25.95 1.20
N PRO A 13 2.43 27.27 1.43
CA PRO A 13 1.59 27.81 2.48
C PRO A 13 0.11 27.58 2.13
N VAL A 14 -0.65 27.02 3.07
CA VAL A 14 -2.11 26.86 3.00
C VAL A 14 -2.76 27.71 4.09
N ILE A 15 -3.87 28.37 3.76
CA ILE A 15 -4.65 29.17 4.71
C ILE A 15 -5.92 28.41 5.03
N VAL A 16 -6.14 28.13 6.31
CA VAL A 16 -7.33 27.41 6.81
C VAL A 16 -8.10 28.34 7.73
N SER A 17 -9.42 28.39 7.57
CA SER A 17 -10.32 29.15 8.45
C SER A 17 -11.12 28.20 9.32
N ALA A 18 -11.24 28.52 10.61
CA ALA A 18 -12.02 27.76 11.58
C ALA A 18 -12.79 28.73 12.49
N THR A 19 -14.05 28.40 12.80
CA THR A 19 -14.86 29.20 13.71
C THR A 19 -14.40 28.99 15.15
N ASN A 20 -14.21 30.07 15.91
CA ASN A 20 -13.76 30.04 17.31
C ASN A 20 -14.71 30.84 18.23
N PRO A 21 -16.01 30.48 18.31
CA PRO A 21 -17.00 31.27 19.05
C PRO A 21 -16.74 31.29 20.57
N GLU A 22 -16.05 30.27 21.09
CA GLU A 22 -15.74 30.11 22.52
C GLU A 22 -14.33 30.59 22.88
N MET A 23 -13.59 31.23 21.95
CA MET A 23 -12.23 31.76 22.18
C MET A 23 -11.21 30.71 22.70
N LYS A 24 -11.42 29.43 22.38
CA LYS A 24 -10.58 28.31 22.84
C LYS A 24 -9.25 28.21 22.09
N LEU A 25 -9.21 28.69 20.85
CA LEU A 25 -7.99 28.69 20.04
C LEU A 25 -7.22 29.99 20.26
N LEU A 26 -6.03 29.89 20.86
CA LEU A 26 -5.12 31.03 21.08
C LEU A 26 -3.98 31.06 20.06
N PRO A 27 -3.46 32.25 19.71
CA PRO A 27 -2.26 32.36 18.86
C PRO A 27 -1.07 31.63 19.48
N GLY A 28 -0.28 30.96 18.63
CA GLY A 28 0.91 30.22 19.05
C GLY A 28 0.67 28.77 19.46
N MET A 29 -0.58 28.30 19.48
CA MET A 29 -0.89 26.88 19.65
C MET A 29 -0.52 26.06 18.40
N THR A 30 0.02 24.87 18.62
CA THR A 30 0.23 23.87 17.55
C THR A 30 -1.08 23.14 17.29
N ALA A 31 -1.50 23.09 16.03
CA ALA A 31 -2.66 22.32 15.59
C ALA A 31 -2.20 21.17 14.68
N SER A 32 -2.80 20.00 14.84
CA SER A 32 -2.69 18.90 13.87
C SER A 32 -3.87 18.98 12.91
N ILE A 33 -3.57 19.02 11.61
CA ILE A 33 -4.59 19.05 10.55
C ILE A 33 -4.50 17.74 9.78
N SER A 34 -5.65 17.13 9.51
CA SER A 34 -5.77 15.95 8.63
C SER A 34 -6.59 16.33 7.40
N PHE A 35 -6.09 15.99 6.22
CA PHE A 35 -6.77 16.23 4.95
C PHE A 35 -7.29 14.90 4.39
N GLU A 36 -8.55 14.86 4.00
CA GLU A 36 -9.12 13.77 3.21
C GLU A 36 -8.91 14.09 1.72
N VAL A 37 -8.08 13.30 1.03
CA VAL A 37 -7.67 13.57 -0.36
C VAL A 37 -8.49 12.77 -1.37
N ASP A 38 -8.93 11.57 -1.00
CA ASP A 38 -9.78 10.70 -1.80
C ASP A 38 -10.62 9.81 -0.87
N LYS A 39 -11.81 9.42 -1.31
CA LYS A 39 -12.74 8.56 -0.56
C LYS A 39 -13.43 7.58 -1.49
N ARG A 40 -13.41 6.30 -1.11
CA ARG A 40 -14.17 5.24 -1.76
C ARG A 40 -15.06 4.53 -0.73
N ASN A 41 -16.30 4.29 -1.12
CA ASN A 41 -17.26 3.51 -0.34
C ASN A 41 -17.41 2.12 -0.95
N ASP A 42 -17.86 1.16 -0.14
CA ASP A 42 -18.19 -0.21 -0.59
C ASP A 42 -17.04 -0.94 -1.30
N VAL A 43 -15.82 -0.82 -0.75
CA VAL A 43 -14.61 -1.50 -1.26
C VAL A 43 -14.17 -2.65 -0.37
N ILE A 44 -13.55 -3.67 -0.98
CA ILE A 44 -12.88 -4.74 -0.25
C ILE A 44 -11.53 -4.20 0.25
N LYS A 45 -11.35 -4.21 1.57
CA LYS A 45 -10.11 -3.75 2.21
C LYS A 45 -9.19 -4.92 2.50
N VAL A 46 -7.95 -4.82 2.03
CA VAL A 46 -6.87 -5.77 2.31
C VAL A 46 -5.91 -5.15 3.32
N PRO A 47 -5.59 -5.81 4.44
CA PRO A 47 -4.60 -5.31 5.39
C PRO A 47 -3.22 -5.16 4.76
N ASN A 48 -2.56 -4.03 5.00
CA ASN A 48 -1.22 -3.75 4.47
C ASN A 48 -0.17 -4.77 4.97
N SER A 49 -0.39 -5.38 6.14
CA SER A 49 0.44 -6.45 6.67
C SER A 49 0.37 -7.74 5.82
N ALA A 50 -0.79 -8.07 5.24
CA ALA A 50 -0.94 -9.23 4.37
C ALA A 50 -0.18 -9.04 3.05
N LEU A 51 -0.22 -7.83 2.48
CA LEU A 51 0.51 -7.49 1.25
C LEU A 51 2.04 -7.53 1.41
N ARG A 52 2.51 -7.32 2.64
CA ARG A 52 3.95 -7.31 2.98
C ARG A 52 4.42 -8.64 3.56
N PHE A 53 3.52 -9.58 3.79
CA PHE A 53 3.89 -10.86 4.39
C PHE A 53 4.72 -11.68 3.40
N PHE A 54 5.89 -12.12 3.84
CA PHE A 54 6.81 -12.92 3.05
C PHE A 54 7.07 -14.26 3.76
N PRO A 55 6.45 -15.36 3.30
CA PRO A 55 6.56 -16.66 3.96
C PRO A 55 7.89 -17.36 3.67
N ASN A 56 8.20 -18.40 4.45
CA ASN A 56 9.30 -19.30 4.14
C ASN A 56 8.87 -20.24 2.98
N PRO A 57 9.70 -20.48 1.94
CA PRO A 57 9.36 -21.36 0.82
C PRO A 57 8.88 -22.76 1.23
N LYS A 58 9.33 -23.28 2.38
CA LYS A 58 8.90 -24.58 2.93
C LYS A 58 7.41 -24.65 3.26
N GLN A 59 6.79 -23.51 3.58
CA GLN A 59 5.39 -23.40 3.98
C GLN A 59 4.47 -23.10 2.79
N VAL A 60 5.04 -22.83 1.61
CA VAL A 60 4.32 -22.46 0.39
C VAL A 60 4.09 -23.70 -0.47
N ARG A 61 2.94 -23.73 -1.16
CA ARG A 61 2.61 -24.76 -2.15
C ARG A 61 3.68 -24.83 -3.23
N LYS A 62 3.96 -26.04 -3.73
CA LYS A 62 5.05 -26.27 -4.69
C LYS A 62 4.93 -25.40 -5.96
N GLU A 63 3.71 -25.10 -6.37
CA GLU A 63 3.38 -24.23 -7.52
C GLU A 63 3.74 -22.75 -7.29
N ASP A 64 3.60 -22.25 -6.07
CA ASP A 64 3.78 -20.82 -5.73
C ASP A 64 5.18 -20.50 -5.17
N ARG A 65 6.06 -21.50 -4.98
CA ARG A 65 7.40 -21.29 -4.41
C ARG A 65 8.28 -20.36 -5.24
N SER A 66 8.07 -20.32 -6.55
CA SER A 66 8.80 -19.43 -7.48
C SER A 66 8.61 -17.95 -7.16
N LEU A 67 7.50 -17.58 -6.51
CA LEU A 67 7.19 -16.21 -6.07
C LEU A 67 8.03 -15.78 -4.85
N VAL A 68 8.56 -16.73 -4.09
CA VAL A 68 9.31 -16.48 -2.85
C VAL A 68 10.81 -16.73 -3.04
N GLU A 69 11.18 -17.70 -3.87
CA GLU A 69 12.59 -18.06 -4.12
C GLU A 69 13.29 -17.08 -5.07
N GLY A 70 12.63 -15.99 -5.48
CA GLY A 70 13.26 -14.91 -6.25
C GLY A 70 13.58 -15.26 -7.69
N THR A 71 12.98 -16.32 -8.24
CA THR A 71 13.12 -16.69 -9.66
C THR A 71 12.22 -15.86 -10.59
N ALA A 72 11.34 -15.03 -10.03
CA ALA A 72 10.64 -14.00 -10.79
C ALA A 72 11.59 -12.79 -10.91
N GLU A 73 12.08 -12.59 -12.13
CA GLU A 73 12.92 -11.46 -12.55
C GLU A 73 12.52 -10.16 -11.85
N ALA A 74 13.29 -9.77 -10.82
CA ALA A 74 13.47 -8.37 -10.49
C ALA A 74 14.23 -7.75 -11.68
N THR A 75 13.51 -7.51 -12.77
CA THR A 75 13.97 -6.59 -13.81
C THR A 75 13.87 -5.22 -13.18
N ASP A 76 14.98 -4.79 -12.58
CA ASP A 76 15.28 -3.41 -12.24
C ASP A 76 15.25 -2.55 -13.52
N GLU A 77 14.05 -2.26 -14.01
CA GLU A 77 13.77 -1.23 -15.02
C GLU A 77 13.48 0.12 -14.32
N GLU A 78 13.96 0.32 -13.08
CA GLU A 78 13.87 1.58 -12.34
C GLU A 78 14.72 2.72 -12.94
N GLY A 79 15.48 2.45 -14.01
CA GLY A 79 16.35 3.42 -14.67
C GLY A 79 15.85 4.02 -16.00
N LYS A 80 14.77 3.51 -16.63
CA LYS A 80 14.37 3.94 -18.00
C LYS A 80 13.01 4.63 -18.13
N ALA A 81 12.20 4.68 -17.06
CA ALA A 81 10.80 5.13 -17.15
C ALA A 81 10.61 6.65 -17.31
N VAL A 82 11.59 7.48 -16.96
CA VAL A 82 11.37 8.95 -16.86
C VAL A 82 11.27 9.64 -18.24
N GLN A 83 11.79 9.03 -19.31
CA GLN A 83 11.78 9.65 -20.65
C GLN A 83 10.62 9.23 -21.57
N SER A 84 9.86 8.18 -21.26
CA SER A 84 8.83 7.63 -22.16
C SER A 84 7.37 7.95 -21.77
N GLU A 85 7.11 8.57 -20.62
CA GLU A 85 5.73 8.80 -20.15
C GLU A 85 4.94 9.83 -20.96
N ARG A 86 5.60 10.69 -21.76
CA ARG A 86 4.93 11.71 -22.59
C ARG A 86 4.42 11.20 -23.94
N SER A 87 4.77 9.98 -24.36
CA SER A 87 4.40 9.42 -25.67
C SER A 87 3.48 8.20 -25.63
N LEU A 88 3.05 7.76 -24.44
CA LEU A 88 2.16 6.59 -24.29
C LEU A 88 0.68 6.95 -24.47
N SER A 89 -0.05 6.06 -25.15
CA SER A 89 -1.51 6.14 -25.26
C SER A 89 -2.20 5.90 -23.91
N ALA A 90 -3.49 6.24 -23.83
CA ALA A 90 -4.29 6.01 -22.63
C ALA A 90 -4.35 4.51 -22.24
N GLY A 91 -4.37 3.61 -23.22
CA GLY A 91 -4.39 2.17 -23.01
C GLY A 91 -3.09 1.66 -22.38
N GLU A 92 -1.95 2.02 -22.96
CA GLU A 92 -0.62 1.59 -22.47
C GLU A 92 -0.34 2.11 -21.05
N ARG A 93 -0.77 3.34 -20.73
CA ARG A 93 -0.67 3.87 -19.36
C ARG A 93 -1.51 3.07 -18.35
N SER A 94 -2.68 2.60 -18.76
CA SER A 94 -3.56 1.79 -17.91
C SER A 94 -2.93 0.43 -17.62
N GLU A 95 -2.33 -0.20 -18.63
CA GLU A 95 -1.67 -1.51 -18.49
C GLU A 95 -0.45 -1.43 -17.57
N LEU A 96 0.39 -0.40 -17.72
CA LEU A 96 1.54 -0.18 -16.84
C LEU A 96 1.12 0.04 -15.39
N ARG A 97 0.02 0.79 -15.16
CA ARG A 97 -0.54 0.98 -13.81
C ARG A 97 -1.03 -0.35 -13.23
N SER A 98 -1.76 -1.13 -14.03
CA SER A 98 -2.29 -2.42 -13.59
C SER A 98 -1.16 -3.37 -13.20
N LYS A 99 -0.11 -3.49 -14.04
CA LYS A 99 1.09 -4.31 -13.74
C LYS A 99 1.79 -3.86 -12.46
N ARG A 100 1.98 -2.55 -12.26
CA ARG A 100 2.64 -2.03 -11.05
C ARG A 100 1.81 -2.27 -9.78
N ASN A 101 0.49 -2.27 -9.93
CA ASN A 101 -0.47 -2.46 -8.84
C ASN A 101 -0.83 -3.94 -8.60
N GLN A 102 -0.30 -4.87 -9.40
CA GLN A 102 -0.39 -6.29 -9.12
C GLN A 102 0.43 -6.62 -7.86
N ARG A 103 -0.23 -7.30 -6.93
CA ARG A 103 0.31 -7.76 -5.65
C ARG A 103 -0.19 -9.17 -5.40
N HIS A 104 0.46 -9.87 -4.49
CA HIS A 104 0.02 -11.18 -4.03
C HIS A 104 -0.26 -11.12 -2.54
N VAL A 105 -1.26 -11.88 -2.10
CA VAL A 105 -1.50 -12.18 -0.68
C VAL A 105 -1.51 -13.69 -0.48
N TRP A 106 -1.32 -14.09 0.77
CA TRP A 106 -1.22 -15.49 1.14
C TRP A 106 -2.46 -15.93 1.91
N ILE A 107 -3.05 -17.05 1.51
CA ILE A 107 -4.12 -17.72 2.24
C ILE A 107 -3.66 -19.12 2.67
N VAL A 108 -4.21 -19.64 3.77
CA VAL A 108 -3.93 -21.00 4.24
C VAL A 108 -4.92 -21.97 3.60
N GLU A 109 -4.41 -22.94 2.86
CA GLU A 109 -5.23 -23.96 2.19
C GLU A 109 -4.51 -25.32 2.30
N GLU A 110 -5.17 -26.29 2.93
CA GLU A 110 -4.60 -27.61 3.26
C GLU A 110 -3.31 -27.56 4.10
N GLY A 111 -3.17 -26.53 4.94
CA GLY A 111 -1.99 -26.34 5.80
C GLY A 111 -0.76 -25.75 5.09
N LEU A 112 -0.87 -25.47 3.79
CA LEU A 112 0.13 -24.75 3.01
C LEU A 112 -0.37 -23.35 2.64
N LEU A 113 0.56 -22.46 2.32
CA LEU A 113 0.27 -21.12 1.83
C LEU A 113 0.08 -21.14 0.32
N ARG A 114 -1.08 -20.67 -0.13
CA ARG A 114 -1.42 -20.41 -1.53
C ARG A 114 -1.30 -18.92 -1.81
N ALA A 115 -0.67 -18.57 -2.93
CA ALA A 115 -0.65 -17.20 -3.42
C ALA A 115 -1.97 -16.86 -4.13
N VAL A 116 -2.53 -15.69 -3.83
CA VAL A 116 -3.66 -15.11 -4.55
C VAL A 116 -3.21 -13.78 -5.14
N SER A 117 -3.25 -13.67 -6.46
CA SER A 117 -2.92 -12.44 -7.18
C SER A 117 -4.09 -11.46 -7.12
N ILE A 118 -3.79 -10.21 -6.80
CA ILE A 118 -4.78 -9.15 -6.67
C ILE A 118 -4.26 -7.85 -7.31
N GLU A 119 -5.19 -7.06 -7.83
CA GLU A 119 -4.94 -5.70 -8.29
C GLU A 119 -5.36 -4.71 -7.20
N THR A 120 -4.42 -3.87 -6.79
CA THR A 120 -4.60 -2.92 -5.68
C THR A 120 -4.83 -1.49 -6.18
N GLY A 121 -5.55 -0.70 -5.38
CA GLY A 121 -5.84 0.70 -5.68
C GLY A 121 -5.29 1.65 -4.61
N LEU A 122 -6.14 2.57 -4.16
CA LEU A 122 -5.90 3.47 -3.04
C LEU A 122 -5.48 2.69 -1.78
N SER A 123 -4.43 3.19 -1.13
CA SER A 123 -3.93 2.69 0.14
C SER A 123 -3.97 3.80 1.17
N ASP A 124 -4.40 3.45 2.38
CA ASP A 124 -4.19 4.25 3.58
C ASP A 124 -3.06 3.64 4.43
N SER A 125 -2.92 4.07 5.69
CA SER A 125 -1.86 3.61 6.60
C SER A 125 -2.02 2.13 7.02
N GLN A 126 -3.24 1.59 7.04
CA GLN A 126 -3.55 0.26 7.57
C GLN A 126 -4.05 -0.71 6.48
N PHE A 127 -4.76 -0.22 5.48
CA PHE A 127 -5.47 -0.98 4.46
C PHE A 127 -5.19 -0.46 3.05
N THR A 128 -5.31 -1.36 2.09
CA THR A 128 -5.32 -1.06 0.66
C THR A 128 -6.62 -1.60 0.05
N GLU A 129 -7.23 -0.83 -0.84
CA GLU A 129 -8.39 -1.32 -1.58
C GLU A 129 -7.97 -2.37 -2.61
N MET A 130 -8.77 -3.42 -2.74
CA MET A 130 -8.65 -4.40 -3.81
C MET A 130 -9.64 -4.06 -4.92
N LEU A 131 -9.12 -3.83 -6.13
CA LEU A 131 -9.91 -3.55 -7.33
C LEU A 131 -10.34 -4.84 -8.01
N ARG A 132 -9.44 -5.82 -8.10
CA ARG A 132 -9.67 -7.12 -8.74
C ARG A 132 -8.89 -8.22 -8.04
N GLY A 133 -9.37 -9.45 -8.15
CA GLY A 133 -8.73 -10.64 -7.60
C GLY A 133 -9.76 -11.65 -7.12
N ASP A 134 -9.28 -12.84 -6.78
CA ASP A 134 -10.12 -13.97 -6.37
C ASP A 134 -10.30 -14.04 -4.85
N LEU A 135 -10.46 -12.88 -4.19
CA LEU A 135 -10.76 -12.80 -2.77
C LEU A 135 -12.19 -12.32 -2.54
N GLN A 136 -12.85 -12.92 -1.56
CA GLN A 136 -14.17 -12.54 -1.10
C GLN A 136 -14.12 -11.93 0.31
N PRO A 137 -15.08 -11.07 0.66
CA PRO A 137 -15.24 -10.61 2.04
C PRO A 137 -15.39 -11.81 2.99
N GLY A 138 -14.51 -11.88 4.00
CA GLY A 138 -14.50 -12.97 4.98
C GLY A 138 -13.35 -13.97 4.79
N ASP A 139 -12.64 -13.92 3.65
CA ASP A 139 -11.46 -14.75 3.44
C ASP A 139 -10.36 -14.41 4.46
N LYS A 140 -9.69 -15.46 4.94
CA LYS A 140 -8.63 -15.33 5.95
C LYS A 140 -7.28 -15.18 5.27
N LEU A 141 -6.71 -13.99 5.42
CA LEU A 141 -5.37 -13.65 4.93
C LEU A 141 -4.32 -13.86 6.00
N VAL A 142 -3.12 -14.27 5.58
CA VAL A 142 -1.96 -14.36 6.46
C VAL A 142 -1.26 -13.01 6.54
N ILE A 143 -1.15 -12.49 7.77
CA ILE A 143 -0.53 -11.18 8.07
C ILE A 143 0.83 -11.31 8.78
N GLY A 144 1.23 -12.52 9.15
CA GLY A 144 2.44 -12.76 9.94
C GLY A 144 2.48 -14.17 10.54
N ILE A 145 3.65 -14.56 11.03
CA ILE A 145 3.85 -15.79 11.80
C ILE A 145 4.07 -15.38 13.26
N GLN A 146 3.15 -15.79 14.12
CA GLN A 146 3.36 -15.68 15.56
C GLN A 146 4.20 -16.86 16.01
N LEU A 147 5.47 -16.64 16.34
CA LEU A 147 6.28 -17.65 17.02
C LEU A 147 5.71 -17.86 18.44
N PRO A 148 5.47 -19.10 18.88
CA PRO A 148 4.99 -19.35 20.23
C PRO A 148 6.07 -18.91 21.25
N GLY A 149 5.78 -17.82 21.96
CA GLY A 149 6.37 -17.45 23.25
C GLY A 149 7.87 -17.15 23.27
N VAL A 150 8.26 -15.93 22.88
CA VAL A 150 9.26 -15.20 23.68
C VAL A 150 8.48 -14.23 24.55
N SER A 151 8.04 -14.69 25.72
CA SER A 151 7.68 -13.76 26.80
C SER A 151 8.98 -13.09 27.25
N GLY A 152 9.29 -11.93 26.67
CA GLY A 152 10.37 -11.08 27.16
C GLY A 152 10.01 -10.63 28.58
N GLY A 153 10.67 -11.22 29.56
CA GLY A 153 10.62 -10.77 30.94
C GLY A 153 11.47 -9.51 31.12
N ARG A 154 10.85 -8.53 31.80
CA ARG A 154 11.38 -7.28 32.37
C ARG A 154 11.87 -6.20 31.42
#